data_AF-A0AAW0DQ75-F1
#
_entry.id   AF-A0AAW0DQ75-F1
#
_cell.length_a   1.000
_cell.length_b   1.000
_cell.length_c   1.000
_cell.angle_alpha   90.00
_cell.angle_beta   90.00
_cell.angle_gamma   90.00
#
_symmetry.space_group_name_H-M   'P 1'
#
loop_
_entity.id
_entity.type
_entity.pdbx_description
1 polymer ?
#
loop_
_entity_poly.entity_id
_entity_poly.type
_entity_poly.pdbx_seq_one_letter_code
_entity_poly.pdbx_strand_id
1 'polypeptide(L)'
;MPRKPPSISPPFEELWRDIVFPLDQFFKGPTTDSSALDTQSYMKATYACFNLCTSQPHSSDASSLKLQNPELARPFRTTERTGIADDGPELHEPREHKCLFFYEKLDSYFAEHARSLRPQNTDTLDIRHLVGNYQTYAAAVKKADRVLNYFNRHLVERWRDEGKGGFKINRDSQGKLTEKTENRAVPWGYEEGGGNIEDIQGYAEAGSKLMTVVSVNATGLRRFRTEVVEVLDLEVALGREMAESEKEEVVNMLKQIGFPPNHRWRKMLQITENQVT
;
A
#
# COMPACT_ATOMS: atom_id res chain seq x y z
N MET A 1 -35.82 -11.89 -19.77
CA MET A 1 -35.35 -10.52 -20.05
C MET A 1 -33.97 -10.60 -20.68
N PRO A 2 -33.71 -9.93 -21.83
CA PRO A 2 -32.39 -9.92 -22.44
C PRO A 2 -31.38 -9.22 -21.51
N ARG A 3 -30.22 -9.84 -21.28
CA ARG A 3 -29.14 -9.21 -20.51
C ARG A 3 -28.60 -8.04 -21.32
N LYS A 4 -28.60 -6.83 -20.75
CA LYS A 4 -27.95 -5.66 -21.37
C LYS A 4 -26.48 -6.01 -21.63
N PRO A 5 -25.94 -5.77 -22.83
CA PRO A 5 -24.53 -6.03 -23.10
C PRO A 5 -23.66 -5.23 -22.12
N PRO A 6 -22.51 -5.80 -21.68
CA PRO A 6 -21.59 -5.09 -20.81
C PRO A 6 -21.12 -3.80 -21.50
N SER A 7 -21.10 -2.68 -20.77
CA SER A 7 -20.56 -1.43 -21.32
C SER A 7 -19.07 -1.58 -21.56
N ILE A 8 -18.60 -1.10 -22.71
CA ILE A 8 -17.17 -1.04 -23.03
C ILE A 8 -16.52 -0.03 -22.09
N SER A 9 -15.42 -0.44 -21.43
CA SER A 9 -14.68 0.46 -20.55
C SER A 9 -14.00 1.57 -21.36
N PRO A 10 -13.88 2.80 -20.84
CA PRO A 10 -12.92 3.76 -21.38
C PRO A 10 -11.49 3.17 -21.45
N PRO A 11 -10.63 3.65 -22.37
CA PRO A 11 -9.23 3.26 -22.42
C PRO A 11 -8.53 3.46 -21.07
N PHE A 12 -7.54 2.61 -20.75
CA PHE A 12 -6.85 2.69 -19.45
C PHE A 12 -6.31 4.09 -19.13
N GLU A 13 -5.70 4.78 -20.09
CA GLU A 13 -5.10 6.09 -19.87
C GLU A 13 -6.12 7.19 -19.50
N GLU A 14 -7.38 7.05 -19.95
CA GLU A 14 -8.45 7.96 -19.53
C GLU A 14 -8.85 7.69 -18.08
N LEU A 15 -9.02 6.42 -17.71
CA LEU A 15 -9.31 6.02 -16.34
C LEU A 15 -8.19 6.45 -15.38
N TRP A 16 -6.93 6.26 -15.79
CA TRP A 16 -5.77 6.68 -15.02
C TRP A 16 -5.73 8.19 -14.84
N ARG A 17 -6.02 8.97 -15.90
CA ARG A 17 -6.09 10.45 -15.80
C ARG A 17 -7.15 10.91 -14.80
N ASP A 18 -8.31 10.27 -14.80
CA ASP A 18 -9.39 10.61 -13.88
C ASP A 18 -9.06 10.26 -12.43
N ILE A 19 -8.25 9.21 -12.22
CA ILE A 19 -7.78 8.80 -10.89
C ILE A 19 -6.61 9.69 -10.43
N VAL A 20 -5.62 9.96 -11.29
CA VAL A 20 -4.39 10.67 -10.89
C VAL A 20 -4.66 12.13 -10.55
N PHE A 21 -5.68 12.75 -11.16
CA PHE A 21 -6.03 14.14 -10.88
C PHE A 21 -6.32 14.43 -9.39
N PRO A 22 -7.24 13.72 -8.70
CA PRO A 22 -7.44 13.91 -7.27
C PRO A 22 -6.25 13.46 -6.43
N LEU A 23 -5.50 12.43 -6.86
CA LEU A 23 -4.29 12.03 -6.15
C LEU A 23 -3.27 13.18 -6.12
N ASP A 24 -3.05 13.83 -7.25
CA ASP A 24 -2.17 14.98 -7.35
C ASP A 24 -2.61 16.11 -6.43
N GLN A 25 -3.91 16.37 -6.32
CA GLN A 25 -4.43 17.35 -5.37
C GLN A 25 -4.16 16.96 -3.91
N PHE A 26 -4.20 15.67 -3.56
CA PHE A 26 -3.86 15.21 -2.21
C PHE A 26 -2.38 15.38 -1.88
N PHE A 27 -1.48 15.15 -2.84
CA PHE A 27 -0.03 15.22 -2.62
C PHE A 27 0.57 16.61 -2.83
N LYS A 28 -0.05 17.48 -3.63
CA LYS A 28 0.44 18.85 -3.93
C LYS A 28 -0.29 19.93 -3.13
N GLY A 29 -1.49 19.65 -2.61
CA GLY A 29 -2.30 20.63 -1.89
C GLY A 29 -1.73 20.97 -0.51
N PRO A 30 -1.97 22.19 0.00
CA PRO A 30 -1.67 22.51 1.39
C PRO A 30 -2.43 21.55 2.31
N THR A 31 -1.71 20.94 3.26
CA THR A 31 -2.21 19.85 4.12
C THR A 31 -3.42 20.21 4.97
N THR A 32 -3.68 21.50 5.18
CA THR A 32 -4.64 22.01 6.15
C THR A 32 -6.09 22.04 5.67
N ASP A 33 -6.35 22.21 4.36
CA ASP A 33 -7.73 22.33 3.87
C ASP A 33 -8.22 21.05 3.21
N SER A 34 -8.71 20.15 4.06
CA SER A 34 -9.38 18.90 3.67
C SER A 34 -10.64 19.07 2.80
N SER A 35 -11.11 20.30 2.58
CA SER A 35 -12.32 20.65 1.83
C SER A 35 -12.11 20.89 0.32
N ALA A 36 -10.88 20.78 -0.20
CA ALA A 36 -10.58 21.31 -1.54
C ALA A 36 -10.85 20.37 -2.72
N LEU A 37 -11.05 19.05 -2.54
CA LEU A 37 -11.42 18.20 -3.66
C LEU A 37 -12.92 18.36 -3.93
N ASP A 38 -13.25 18.91 -5.09
CA ASP A 38 -14.63 19.05 -5.50
C ASP A 38 -15.29 17.67 -5.62
N THR A 39 -16.56 17.59 -5.22
CA THR A 39 -17.33 16.34 -5.23
C THR A 39 -17.34 15.69 -6.61
N GLN A 40 -17.31 16.48 -7.69
CA GLN A 40 -17.34 15.96 -9.05
C GLN A 40 -16.05 15.20 -9.38
N SER A 41 -14.87 15.73 -9.03
CA SER A 41 -13.58 15.06 -9.21
C SER A 41 -13.47 13.78 -8.36
N TYR A 42 -13.94 13.82 -7.11
CA TYR A 42 -14.00 12.62 -6.26
C TYR A 42 -14.86 11.52 -6.88
N MET A 43 -16.07 11.87 -7.35
CA MET A 43 -16.99 10.93 -7.98
C MET A 43 -16.44 10.39 -9.30
N LYS A 44 -15.76 11.24 -10.08
CA LYS A 44 -15.12 10.84 -11.34
C LYS A 44 -14.05 9.77 -11.12
N ALA A 45 -13.16 9.98 -10.16
CA ALA A 45 -12.14 8.98 -9.82
C ALA A 45 -12.72 7.69 -9.25
N THR A 46 -13.75 7.80 -8.40
CA THR A 46 -14.46 6.63 -7.87
C THR A 46 -15.10 5.82 -9.00
N TYR A 47 -15.73 6.49 -9.97
CA TYR A 47 -16.33 5.86 -11.14
C TYR A 47 -15.28 5.26 -12.09
N ALA A 48 -14.15 5.94 -12.30
CA ALA A 48 -13.03 5.41 -13.06
C ALA A 48 -12.46 4.13 -12.42
N CYS A 49 -12.31 4.12 -11.09
CA CYS A 49 -11.89 2.95 -10.31
C CYS A 49 -12.91 1.80 -10.42
N PHE A 50 -14.21 2.11 -10.36
CA PHE A 50 -15.28 1.13 -10.60
C PHE A 50 -15.18 0.51 -12.00
N ASN A 51 -15.02 1.33 -13.05
CA ASN A 51 -14.92 0.87 -14.43
C ASN A 51 -13.66 0.05 -14.67
N LEU A 52 -12.53 0.45 -14.10
CA LEU A 52 -11.29 -0.32 -14.11
C LEU A 52 -11.53 -1.73 -13.57
N CYS A 53 -12.26 -1.82 -12.46
CA CYS A 53 -12.51 -3.07 -11.78
C CYS A 53 -13.59 -3.93 -12.42
N THR A 54 -14.56 -3.39 -13.17
CA THR A 54 -15.78 -4.13 -13.58
C THR A 54 -15.98 -4.28 -15.08
N SER A 55 -15.43 -3.37 -15.87
CA SER A 55 -15.69 -3.34 -17.31
C SER A 55 -14.74 -4.25 -18.09
N GLN A 56 -15.20 -4.70 -19.26
CA GLN A 56 -14.36 -5.45 -20.19
C GLN A 56 -13.20 -4.56 -20.66
N PRO A 57 -11.97 -5.09 -20.77
CA PRO A 57 -10.83 -4.31 -21.26
C PRO A 57 -11.12 -3.70 -22.62
N HIS A 58 -10.68 -2.46 -22.81
CA HIS A 58 -10.80 -1.81 -24.10
C HIS A 58 -9.85 -2.50 -25.09
N SER A 59 -10.20 -2.59 -26.37
CA SER A 59 -9.38 -3.27 -27.38
C SER A 59 -7.97 -2.68 -27.51
N SER A 60 -7.81 -1.38 -27.25
CA SER A 60 -6.51 -0.69 -27.22
C SER A 60 -5.62 -1.11 -26.05
N ASP A 61 -6.19 -1.66 -24.98
CA ASP A 61 -5.45 -2.04 -23.76
C ASP A 61 -4.67 -3.35 -23.98
N ALA A 62 -5.16 -4.23 -24.87
CA ALA A 62 -4.62 -5.57 -25.07
C ALA A 62 -3.13 -5.59 -25.49
N SER A 63 -2.68 -4.59 -26.24
CA SER A 63 -1.29 -4.50 -26.71
C SER A 63 -0.41 -3.53 -25.92
N SER A 64 -1.01 -2.63 -25.13
CA SER A 64 -0.33 -1.48 -24.53
C SER A 64 0.04 -1.67 -23.06
N LEU A 65 -0.74 -2.46 -22.30
CA LEU A 65 -0.49 -2.68 -20.89
C LEU A 65 0.59 -3.75 -20.71
N LYS A 66 1.84 -3.32 -20.52
CA LYS A 66 2.97 -4.21 -20.21
C LYS A 66 3.42 -3.97 -18.78
N LEU A 67 3.29 -5.00 -17.94
CA LEU A 67 3.81 -4.97 -16.58
C LEU A 67 5.33 -4.80 -16.61
N GLN A 68 5.85 -3.86 -15.82
CA GLN A 68 7.29 -3.62 -15.71
C GLN A 68 7.94 -4.57 -14.70
N ASN A 69 7.17 -5.03 -13.71
CA ASN A 69 7.59 -5.89 -12.62
C ASN A 69 7.04 -7.32 -12.82
N PRO A 70 7.85 -8.24 -13.37
CA PRO A 70 7.41 -9.62 -13.61
C PRO A 70 7.14 -10.40 -12.31
N GLU A 71 7.77 -10.03 -11.18
CA GLU A 71 7.51 -10.69 -9.90
C GLU A 71 6.12 -10.38 -9.35
N LEU A 72 5.56 -9.21 -9.69
CA LEU A 72 4.19 -8.87 -9.34
C LEU A 72 3.17 -9.76 -10.07
N ALA A 73 3.48 -10.17 -11.31
CA ALA A 73 2.64 -11.08 -12.10
C ALA A 73 2.76 -12.54 -11.65
N ARG A 74 3.83 -12.91 -10.93
CA ARG A 74 4.14 -14.29 -10.57
C ARG A 74 3.01 -15.01 -9.81
N PRO A 75 2.35 -14.42 -8.80
CA PRO A 75 1.23 -15.06 -8.11
C PRO A 75 -0.03 -15.24 -8.97
N PHE A 76 -0.09 -14.53 -10.10
CA PHE A 76 -1.22 -14.56 -11.03
C PHE A 76 -1.01 -15.50 -12.21
N ARG A 77 0.19 -16.08 -12.35
CA ARG A 77 0.42 -17.17 -13.28
C ARG A 77 -0.35 -18.36 -12.75
N THR A 78 -1.24 -18.88 -13.59
CA THR A 78 -2.11 -19.97 -13.19
C THR A 78 -1.20 -21.17 -13.09
N THR A 79 -0.81 -21.59 -11.88
CA THR A 79 -0.03 -22.82 -11.72
C THR A 79 -0.84 -23.91 -12.39
N GLU A 80 -0.36 -24.36 -13.56
CA GLU A 80 -0.97 -25.41 -14.36
C GLU A 80 -1.38 -26.53 -13.41
N ARG A 81 -2.69 -26.68 -13.28
CA ARG A 81 -3.29 -27.69 -12.44
C ARG A 81 -3.09 -29.02 -13.17
N THR A 82 -1.90 -29.60 -13.01
CA THR A 82 -1.60 -31.02 -13.20
C THR A 82 -2.16 -31.64 -14.49
N GLY A 83 -1.34 -31.68 -15.54
CA GLY A 83 -1.22 -32.92 -16.32
C GLY A 83 -1.77 -32.98 -17.75
N ILE A 84 -2.10 -31.87 -18.39
CA ILE A 84 -2.32 -31.88 -19.85
C ILE A 84 -1.46 -30.76 -20.44
N ALA A 85 -0.35 -31.17 -21.05
CA ALA A 85 0.48 -30.30 -21.88
C ALA A 85 -0.36 -29.89 -23.10
N ASP A 86 -0.95 -28.70 -23.04
CA ASP A 86 -1.57 -28.06 -24.19
C ASP A 86 -0.84 -26.72 -24.37
N ASP A 87 -0.02 -26.64 -25.43
CA ASP A 87 0.96 -25.59 -25.76
C ASP A 87 0.32 -24.23 -26.13
N GLY A 88 -0.73 -23.82 -25.42
CA GLY A 88 -1.37 -22.51 -25.58
C GLY A 88 -0.71 -21.44 -24.71
N PRO A 89 -0.50 -20.20 -25.22
CA PRO A 89 -0.05 -19.10 -24.38
C PRO A 89 -1.09 -18.87 -23.27
N GLU A 90 -0.67 -19.03 -22.01
CA GLU A 90 -1.48 -18.75 -20.81
C GLU A 90 -2.02 -17.31 -20.87
N LEU A 91 -3.23 -17.13 -21.38
CA LEU A 91 -3.92 -15.85 -21.35
C LEU A 91 -4.45 -15.63 -19.93
N HIS A 92 -3.75 -14.80 -19.16
CA HIS A 92 -4.32 -14.18 -17.96
C HIS A 92 -5.70 -13.60 -18.30
N GLU A 93 -6.66 -13.67 -17.35
CA GLU A 93 -7.95 -13.01 -17.53
C GLU A 93 -7.67 -11.52 -17.85
N PRO A 94 -8.05 -11.02 -19.03
CA PRO A 94 -7.64 -9.68 -19.48
C PRO A 94 -7.96 -8.56 -18.49
N ARG A 95 -9.00 -8.76 -17.67
CA ARG A 95 -9.40 -7.90 -16.56
C ARG A 95 -8.38 -7.89 -15.41
N GLU A 96 -7.90 -9.06 -14.99
CA GLU A 96 -6.89 -9.15 -13.91
C GLU A 96 -5.60 -8.45 -14.33
N HIS A 97 -5.18 -8.64 -15.59
CA HIS A 97 -3.99 -7.97 -16.14
C HIS A 97 -4.10 -6.44 -16.11
N LYS A 98 -5.24 -5.88 -16.54
CA LYS A 98 -5.51 -4.43 -16.49
C LYS A 98 -5.46 -3.88 -15.05
N CYS A 99 -6.00 -4.62 -14.10
CA CYS A 99 -6.01 -4.21 -12.69
C CYS A 99 -4.63 -4.32 -12.04
N LEU A 100 -3.84 -5.32 -12.42
CA LEU A 100 -2.48 -5.46 -11.93
C LEU A 100 -1.58 -4.36 -12.49
N PHE A 101 -1.78 -3.98 -13.75
CA PHE A 101 -1.10 -2.84 -14.36
C PHE A 101 -1.47 -1.52 -13.67
N PHE A 102 -2.74 -1.33 -13.30
CA PHE A 102 -3.14 -0.20 -12.44
C PHE A 102 -2.40 -0.21 -11.10
N TYR A 103 -2.33 -1.35 -10.42
CA TYR A 103 -1.63 -1.47 -9.14
C TYR A 103 -0.16 -1.07 -9.27
N GLU A 104 0.53 -1.53 -10.31
CA GLU A 104 1.92 -1.17 -10.60
C GLU A 104 2.11 0.33 -10.88
N LYS A 105 1.22 0.93 -11.69
CA LYS A 105 1.22 2.38 -11.94
C LYS A 105 1.03 3.17 -10.65
N LEU A 106 0.12 2.74 -9.78
CA LEU A 106 -0.15 3.38 -8.49
C LEU A 106 1.04 3.25 -7.53
N ASP A 107 1.66 2.07 -7.46
CA ASP A 107 2.85 1.82 -6.66
C ASP A 107 4.06 2.67 -7.13
N SER A 108 4.23 2.81 -8.45
CA SER A 108 5.24 3.69 -9.05
C SER A 108 4.98 5.17 -8.75
N TYR A 109 3.71 5.59 -8.81
CA TYR A 109 3.28 6.94 -8.46
C TYR A 109 3.61 7.28 -6.99
N PHE A 110 3.27 6.39 -6.05
CA PHE A 110 3.62 6.58 -4.64
C PHE A 110 5.13 6.60 -4.40
N ALA A 111 5.89 5.79 -5.14
CA ALA A 111 7.35 5.80 -5.07
C ALA A 111 7.95 7.15 -5.52
N GLU A 112 7.42 7.74 -6.59
CA GLU A 112 7.86 9.06 -7.07
C GLU A 112 7.59 10.16 -6.05
N HIS A 113 6.38 10.20 -5.47
CA HIS A 113 6.05 11.16 -4.43
C HIS A 113 6.88 10.95 -3.15
N ALA A 114 7.08 9.70 -2.72
CA ALA A 114 7.94 9.41 -1.56
C ALA A 114 9.39 9.85 -1.82
N ARG A 115 9.93 9.62 -3.02
CA ARG A 115 11.27 10.09 -3.43
C ARG A 115 11.40 11.61 -3.35
N SER A 116 10.35 12.35 -3.68
CA SER A 116 10.37 13.82 -3.59
C SER A 116 10.48 14.36 -2.16
N LEU A 117 10.15 13.55 -1.15
CA LEU A 117 10.23 13.90 0.27
C LEU A 117 11.55 13.50 0.93
N ARG A 118 12.49 12.91 0.16
CA ARG A 118 13.81 12.54 0.68
C ARG A 118 14.55 13.79 1.15
N PRO A 119 15.18 13.76 2.35
CA PRO A 119 16.12 14.79 2.76
C PRO A 119 17.25 14.93 1.72
N GLN A 120 17.55 16.16 1.28
CA GLN A 120 18.63 16.40 0.31
C GLN A 120 20.03 16.24 0.93
N ASN A 121 20.17 16.56 2.22
CA ASN A 121 21.41 16.43 2.96
C ASN A 121 21.28 15.36 4.02
N THR A 122 22.08 14.30 3.93
CA THR A 122 22.11 13.19 4.89
C THR A 122 22.81 13.54 6.19
N ASP A 123 23.73 14.52 6.16
CA ASP A 123 24.64 14.82 7.27
C ASP A 123 23.94 15.49 8.47
N THR A 124 22.76 16.08 8.24
CA THR A 124 21.93 16.70 9.27
C THR A 124 20.47 16.33 9.06
N LEU A 125 20.11 15.08 9.36
CA LEU A 125 18.71 14.67 9.31
C LEU A 125 17.93 15.38 10.43
N ASP A 126 17.01 16.26 10.04
CA ASP A 126 16.03 16.83 10.96
C ASP A 126 14.86 15.86 11.14
N ILE A 127 14.80 15.25 12.33
CA ILE A 127 13.76 14.28 12.68
C ILE A 127 12.36 14.90 12.65
N ARG A 128 12.20 16.16 13.09
CA ARG A 128 10.89 16.82 13.08
C ARG A 128 10.39 17.01 11.66
N HIS A 129 11.29 17.41 10.77
CA HIS A 129 10.98 17.52 9.35
C HIS A 129 10.63 16.16 8.73
N LEU A 130 11.35 15.09 9.08
CA LEU A 130 11.03 13.73 8.62
C LEU A 130 9.62 13.29 9.07
N VAL A 131 9.30 13.47 10.36
CA VAL A 131 7.98 13.12 10.91
C VAL A 131 6.88 14.00 10.28
N GLY A 132 7.12 15.30 10.09
CA GLY A 132 6.16 16.19 9.43
C GLY A 132 5.89 15.81 7.97
N ASN A 133 6.94 15.44 7.22
CA ASN A 133 6.81 14.91 5.86
C ASN A 133 6.04 13.59 5.84
N TYR A 134 6.32 12.71 6.80
CA TYR A 134 5.58 11.46 6.97
C TYR A 134 4.10 11.70 7.21
N GLN A 135 3.74 12.54 8.18
CA GLN A 135 2.33 12.82 8.53
C GLN A 135 1.56 13.40 7.35
N THR A 136 2.19 14.33 6.62
CA THR A 136 1.65 14.91 5.38
C THR A 136 1.40 13.84 4.32
N TYR A 137 2.41 13.01 4.05
CA TYR A 137 2.34 11.94 3.08
C TYR A 137 1.30 10.88 3.45
N ALA A 138 1.30 10.41 4.69
CA ALA A 138 0.37 9.41 5.21
C ALA A 138 -1.08 9.92 5.15
N ALA A 139 -1.32 11.20 5.44
CA ALA A 139 -2.64 11.81 5.28
C ALA A 139 -3.10 11.81 3.81
N ALA A 140 -2.21 12.12 2.87
CA ALA A 140 -2.51 12.07 1.43
C ALA A 140 -2.79 10.63 0.96
N VAL A 141 -1.97 9.67 1.37
CA VAL A 141 -2.17 8.23 1.10
C VAL A 141 -3.51 7.75 1.65
N LYS A 142 -3.90 8.16 2.86
CA LYS A 142 -5.20 7.80 3.46
C LYS A 142 -6.37 8.38 2.67
N LYS A 143 -6.25 9.58 2.09
CA LYS A 143 -7.26 10.14 1.18
C LYS A 143 -7.33 9.36 -0.13
N ALA A 144 -6.17 9.00 -0.70
CA ALA A 144 -6.09 8.15 -1.89
C ALA A 144 -6.77 6.79 -1.67
N ASP A 145 -6.51 6.14 -0.54
CA ASP A 145 -7.11 4.87 -0.14
C ASP A 145 -8.64 4.95 -0.08
N ARG A 146 -9.20 6.05 0.44
CA ARG A 146 -10.66 6.27 0.46
C ARG A 146 -11.26 6.37 -0.94
N VAL A 147 -10.65 7.15 -1.84
CA VAL A 147 -11.09 7.28 -3.24
C VAL A 147 -11.01 5.92 -3.95
N LEU A 148 -9.98 5.14 -3.66
CA LEU A 148 -9.71 3.86 -4.29
C LEU A 148 -10.23 2.66 -3.50
N ASN A 149 -11.14 2.87 -2.53
CA ASN A 149 -11.63 1.80 -1.67
C ASN A 149 -12.37 0.70 -2.44
N TYR A 150 -12.97 1.03 -3.60
CA TYR A 150 -13.56 0.01 -4.48
C TYR A 150 -12.52 -1.01 -4.96
N PHE A 151 -11.32 -0.55 -5.33
CA PHE A 151 -10.20 -1.40 -5.73
C PHE A 151 -9.76 -2.32 -4.58
N ASN A 152 -9.65 -1.76 -3.36
CA ASN A 152 -9.31 -2.53 -2.17
C ASN A 152 -10.31 -3.68 -1.93
N ARG A 153 -11.61 -3.36 -1.88
CA ARG A 153 -12.68 -4.32 -1.55
C ARG A 153 -12.88 -5.40 -2.60
N HIS A 154 -12.74 -5.07 -3.88
CA HIS A 154 -13.13 -5.99 -4.96
C HIS A 154 -11.96 -6.74 -5.57
N LEU A 155 -10.74 -6.20 -5.48
CA LEU A 155 -9.57 -6.82 -6.09
C LEU A 155 -8.51 -7.17 -5.07
N VAL A 156 -8.05 -6.22 -4.25
CA VAL A 156 -7.00 -6.52 -3.26
C VAL A 156 -7.47 -7.58 -2.27
N GLU A 157 -8.68 -7.45 -1.73
CA GLU A 157 -9.26 -8.43 -0.82
C GLU A 157 -9.40 -9.80 -1.48
N ARG A 158 -9.91 -9.84 -2.72
CA ARG A 158 -10.00 -11.09 -3.51
C ARG A 158 -8.63 -11.72 -3.72
N TRP A 159 -7.62 -10.96 -4.15
CA TRP A 159 -6.27 -11.47 -4.37
C TRP A 159 -5.63 -11.94 -3.07
N ARG A 160 -5.92 -11.28 -1.95
CA ARG A 160 -5.50 -11.72 -0.62
C ARG A 160 -6.17 -13.05 -0.25
N ASP A 161 -7.46 -13.21 -0.55
CA ASP A 161 -8.22 -14.45 -0.31
C ASP A 161 -7.70 -15.62 -1.16
N GLU A 162 -7.28 -15.33 -2.39
CA GLU A 162 -6.66 -16.29 -3.30
C GLU A 162 -5.18 -16.58 -2.96
N GLY A 163 -4.62 -15.97 -1.90
CA GLY A 163 -3.22 -16.15 -1.50
C GLY A 163 -2.19 -15.45 -2.39
N LYS A 164 -2.65 -14.59 -3.30
CA LYS A 164 -1.82 -13.76 -4.20
C LYS A 164 -1.41 -12.43 -3.55
N GLY A 165 -2.12 -12.01 -2.52
CA GLY A 165 -1.91 -10.77 -1.78
C GLY A 165 -1.11 -10.92 -0.49
N GLY A 166 -1.12 -9.84 0.29
CA GLY A 166 -0.35 -9.72 1.53
C GLY A 166 -0.98 -10.40 2.74
N PHE A 167 -0.78 -9.76 3.90
CA PHE A 167 -1.19 -10.31 5.18
C PHE A 167 -2.71 -10.42 5.30
N LYS A 168 -3.21 -11.60 5.64
CA LYS A 168 -4.64 -11.86 5.91
C LYS A 168 -4.86 -12.26 7.35
N ILE A 169 -5.78 -11.56 8.00
CA ILE A 169 -6.35 -12.02 9.26
C ILE A 169 -7.44 -13.04 8.98
N ASN A 170 -7.24 -14.25 9.52
CA ASN A 170 -8.26 -15.28 9.56
C ASN A 170 -8.73 -15.41 10.99
N ARG A 171 -10.05 -15.37 11.17
CA ARG A 171 -10.72 -15.67 12.43
C ARG A 171 -11.37 -17.05 12.35
N ASP A 172 -11.39 -17.77 13.46
CA ASP A 172 -12.16 -19.00 13.59
C ASP A 172 -13.67 -18.72 13.73
N SER A 173 -14.47 -19.77 13.88
CA SER A 173 -15.92 -19.66 14.08
C SER A 173 -16.32 -18.93 15.37
N GLN A 174 -15.39 -18.75 16.31
CA GLN A 174 -15.59 -18.04 17.57
C GLN A 174 -15.11 -16.58 17.49
N GLY A 175 -14.58 -16.15 16.34
CA GLY A 175 -14.04 -14.81 16.14
C GLY A 175 -12.62 -14.60 16.66
N LYS A 176 -11.95 -15.64 17.16
CA LYS A 176 -10.54 -15.58 17.59
C LYS A 176 -9.59 -15.69 16.40
N LEU A 177 -8.41 -15.09 16.50
CA LEU A 177 -7.39 -15.29 15.47
C LEU A 177 -6.99 -16.77 15.43
N THR A 178 -6.85 -17.31 14.23
CA THR A 178 -6.23 -18.64 14.09
C THR A 178 -4.77 -18.59 14.56
N GLU A 179 -4.26 -19.66 15.17
CA GLU A 179 -2.86 -19.76 15.64
C GLU A 179 -1.86 -19.34 14.55
N LYS A 180 -2.12 -19.73 13.29
CA LYS A 180 -1.30 -19.33 12.13
C LYS A 180 -1.32 -17.81 11.89
N THR A 181 -2.47 -17.16 12.04
CA THR A 181 -2.59 -15.71 11.89
C THR A 181 -1.93 -14.98 13.06
N GLU A 182 -2.17 -15.45 14.27
CA GLU A 182 -1.55 -14.91 15.49
C GLU A 182 -0.02 -14.97 15.42
N ASN A 183 0.55 -16.14 15.12
CA ASN A 183 2.00 -16.31 14.95
C ASN A 183 2.59 -15.38 13.89
N ARG A 184 1.82 -15.05 12.84
CA ARG A 184 2.24 -14.08 11.82
C ARG A 184 2.06 -12.63 12.28
N ALA A 185 1.12 -12.35 13.19
CA ALA A 185 0.80 -11.03 13.71
C ALA A 185 1.77 -10.59 14.84
N VAL A 186 2.29 -11.52 15.64
CA VAL A 186 3.22 -11.26 16.74
C VAL A 186 4.44 -10.42 16.30
N PRO A 187 5.13 -10.70 15.16
CA PRO A 187 6.22 -9.86 14.67
C PRO A 187 5.83 -8.42 14.33
N TRP A 188 4.55 -8.08 14.33
CA TRP A 188 4.03 -6.74 14.06
C TRP A 188 3.46 -6.06 15.32
N GLY A 189 3.65 -6.66 16.50
CA GLY A 189 3.21 -6.14 17.78
C GLY A 189 1.78 -6.54 18.17
N TYR A 190 1.31 -7.69 17.70
CA TYR A 190 0.10 -8.29 18.25
C TYR A 190 0.35 -8.84 19.65
N GLU A 191 -0.54 -8.50 20.57
CA GLU A 191 -0.61 -9.02 21.94
C GLU A 191 -2.02 -9.55 22.15
N GLU A 192 -2.16 -10.74 22.76
CA GLU A 192 -3.48 -11.32 23.00
C GLU A 192 -4.32 -10.38 23.88
N GLY A 193 -5.52 -10.00 23.42
CA GLY A 193 -6.39 -9.04 24.10
C GLY A 193 -5.99 -7.57 23.96
N GLY A 194 -4.89 -7.27 23.24
CA GLY A 194 -4.37 -5.92 23.02
C GLY A 194 -4.36 -5.49 21.54
N GLY A 195 -4.45 -4.18 21.31
CA GLY A 195 -4.27 -3.56 19.99
C GLY A 195 -5.44 -3.72 19.01
N ASN A 196 -5.46 -2.88 17.99
CA ASN A 196 -6.42 -2.98 16.89
C ASN A 196 -5.85 -3.92 15.81
N ILE A 197 -6.56 -5.02 15.55
CA ILE A 197 -6.18 -6.03 14.56
C ILE A 197 -6.06 -5.42 13.14
N GLU A 198 -6.90 -4.44 12.81
CA GLU A 198 -6.85 -3.76 11.51
C GLU A 198 -5.57 -2.95 11.35
N ASP A 199 -5.11 -2.30 12.43
CA ASP A 199 -3.85 -1.57 12.43
C ASP A 199 -2.67 -2.52 12.25
N ILE A 200 -2.68 -3.66 12.94
CA ILE A 200 -1.65 -4.70 12.82
C ILE A 200 -1.60 -5.26 11.39
N GLN A 201 -2.77 -5.47 10.76
CA GLN A 201 -2.83 -5.83 9.35
C GLN A 201 -2.16 -4.78 8.48
N GLY A 202 -2.52 -3.51 8.69
CA GLY A 202 -1.96 -2.38 7.96
C GLY A 202 -0.43 -2.32 8.08
N TYR A 203 0.11 -2.51 9.29
CA TYR A 203 1.55 -2.52 9.54
C TYR A 203 2.23 -3.71 8.87
N ALA A 204 1.65 -4.90 8.96
CA ALA A 204 2.19 -6.10 8.31
C ALA A 204 2.18 -5.97 6.77
N GLU A 205 1.14 -5.33 6.21
CA GLU A 205 1.04 -5.06 4.79
C GLU A 205 2.03 -4.00 4.33
N ALA A 206 2.16 -2.86 5.03
CA ALA A 206 3.19 -1.86 4.76
C ALA A 206 4.59 -2.48 4.91
N GLY A 207 4.70 -3.44 5.84
CA GLY A 207 5.84 -4.27 6.14
C GLY A 207 6.27 -5.24 5.04
N SER A 208 5.38 -5.56 4.10
CA SER A 208 5.59 -6.59 3.09
C SER A 208 6.67 -6.23 2.06
N LYS A 209 7.05 -7.23 1.24
CA LYS A 209 7.95 -7.03 0.09
C LYS A 209 7.23 -6.21 -1.00
N LEU A 210 7.99 -5.46 -1.81
CA LEU A 210 7.44 -4.65 -2.91
C LEU A 210 6.64 -5.47 -3.95
N MET A 211 6.95 -6.76 -4.10
CA MET A 211 6.27 -7.69 -5.01
C MET A 211 4.92 -8.21 -4.49
N THR A 212 4.50 -7.81 -3.28
CA THR A 212 3.27 -8.31 -2.66
C THR A 212 2.13 -7.33 -2.89
N VAL A 213 0.98 -7.82 -3.36
CA VAL A 213 -0.21 -6.97 -3.49
C VAL A 213 -0.83 -6.72 -2.12
N VAL A 214 -0.96 -5.45 -1.74
CA VAL A 214 -1.53 -5.01 -0.47
C VAL A 214 -2.53 -3.88 -0.68
N SER A 215 -3.20 -3.42 0.38
CA SER A 215 -4.10 -2.27 0.29
C SER A 215 -3.41 -1.02 -0.28
N VAL A 216 -4.20 -0.10 -0.85
CA VAL A 216 -3.70 1.18 -1.36
C VAL A 216 -2.95 1.95 -0.26
N ASN A 217 -3.52 2.02 0.94
CA ASN A 217 -2.87 2.64 2.09
C ASN A 217 -1.51 1.99 2.41
N ALA A 218 -1.46 0.67 2.54
CA ALA A 218 -0.22 -0.04 2.82
C ALA A 218 0.83 0.11 1.70
N THR A 219 0.38 0.18 0.44
CA THR A 219 1.26 0.39 -0.73
C THR A 219 1.97 1.74 -0.62
N GLY A 220 1.22 2.81 -0.31
CA GLY A 220 1.80 4.14 -0.10
C GLY A 220 2.76 4.17 1.09
N LEU A 221 2.34 3.68 2.26
CA LEU A 221 3.19 3.66 3.47
C LEU A 221 4.47 2.82 3.27
N ARG A 222 4.37 1.69 2.56
CA ARG A 222 5.52 0.87 2.15
C ARG A 222 6.50 1.67 1.27
N ARG A 223 6.00 2.50 0.35
CA ARG A 223 6.86 3.36 -0.47
C ARG A 223 7.54 4.46 0.35
N PHE A 224 6.88 5.05 1.34
CA PHE A 224 7.57 5.94 2.27
C PHE A 224 8.71 5.21 3.01
N ARG A 225 8.44 3.98 3.47
CA ARG A 225 9.46 3.13 4.10
C ARG A 225 10.67 2.92 3.21
N THR A 226 10.47 2.36 2.01
CA THR A 226 11.57 1.93 1.13
C THR A 226 12.28 3.08 0.44
N GLU A 227 11.54 4.15 0.10
CA GLU A 227 12.11 5.27 -0.63
C GLU A 227 12.69 6.34 0.30
N VAL A 228 12.14 6.53 1.50
CA VAL A 228 12.63 7.57 2.42
C VAL A 228 13.43 6.93 3.52
N VAL A 229 12.80 6.13 4.38
CA VAL A 229 13.40 5.74 5.65
C VAL A 229 14.53 4.72 5.48
N GLU A 230 14.35 3.69 4.66
CA GLU A 230 15.37 2.65 4.37
C GLU A 230 16.66 3.20 3.76
N VAL A 231 16.59 4.33 3.06
CA VAL A 231 17.73 5.00 2.43
C VAL A 231 18.50 5.87 3.41
N LEU A 232 17.91 6.22 4.56
CA LEU A 232 18.53 7.07 5.56
C LEU A 232 19.46 6.29 6.47
N ASP A 233 20.59 6.91 6.80
CA ASP A 233 21.41 6.50 7.93
C ASP A 233 20.81 7.09 9.22
N LEU A 234 19.80 6.40 9.75
CA LEU A 234 19.19 6.80 11.01
C LEU A 234 20.16 6.72 12.19
N GLU A 235 21.27 5.98 12.11
CA GLU A 235 22.22 5.91 13.23
C GLU A 235 22.93 7.26 13.42
N VAL A 236 23.31 7.91 12.31
CA VAL A 236 23.86 9.27 12.33
C VAL A 236 22.84 10.28 12.86
N ALA A 237 21.57 10.15 12.45
CA ALA A 237 20.51 11.05 12.88
C ALA A 237 20.15 10.91 14.36
N LEU A 238 20.11 9.66 14.84
CA LEU A 238 19.77 9.31 16.22
C LEU A 238 20.96 9.47 17.18
N GLY A 239 22.17 9.75 16.68
CA GLY A 239 23.34 10.03 17.50
C GLY A 239 23.26 11.34 18.30
N ARG A 240 22.20 12.13 18.10
CA ARG A 240 21.88 13.32 18.91
C ARG A 240 20.89 12.94 20.01
N GLU A 241 21.01 13.56 21.18
CA GLU A 241 19.98 13.43 22.22
C GLU A 241 18.65 13.97 21.70
N MET A 242 17.69 13.05 21.50
CA MET A 242 16.31 13.37 21.13
C MET A 242 15.43 13.49 22.37
N ALA A 243 14.45 14.40 22.32
CA ALA A 243 13.41 14.43 23.34
C ALA A 243 12.57 13.14 23.29
N GLU A 244 12.10 12.66 24.45
CA GLU A 244 11.27 11.43 24.52
C GLU A 244 10.02 11.51 23.64
N SER A 245 9.39 12.68 23.54
CA SER A 245 8.24 12.90 22.64
C SER A 245 8.60 12.69 21.17
N GLU A 246 9.80 13.09 20.74
CA GLU A 246 10.25 12.91 19.36
C GLU A 246 10.56 11.42 19.09
N LYS A 247 11.13 10.72 20.08
CA LYS A 247 11.36 9.27 19.97
C LYS A 247 10.04 8.53 19.81
N GLU A 248 9.02 8.88 20.59
CA GLU A 248 7.68 8.29 20.50
C GLU A 248 7.06 8.52 19.12
N GLU A 249 7.14 9.75 18.58
CA GLU A 249 6.65 10.06 17.23
C GLU A 249 7.36 9.24 16.15
N VAL A 250 8.69 9.10 16.23
CA VAL A 250 9.45 8.27 15.29
C VAL A 250 9.08 6.80 15.43
N VAL A 251 8.94 6.27 16.65
CA VAL A 251 8.51 4.88 16.88
C VAL A 251 7.13 4.63 16.27
N ASN A 252 6.20 5.57 16.47
CA ASN A 252 4.86 5.50 15.90
C ASN A 252 4.88 5.54 14.37
N MET A 253 5.68 6.42 13.77
CA MET A 253 5.91 6.44 12.33
C MET A 253 6.46 5.11 11.83
N LEU A 254 7.56 4.62 12.43
CA LEU A 254 8.22 3.37 12.04
C LEU A 254 7.26 2.18 12.11
N LYS A 255 6.42 2.11 13.15
CA LYS A 255 5.36 1.10 13.28
C LYS A 255 4.37 1.18 12.12
N GLN A 256 3.87 2.38 11.80
CA GLN A 256 2.86 2.58 10.76
C GLN A 256 3.36 2.24 9.35
N ILE A 257 4.63 2.52 9.04
CA ILE A 257 5.25 2.17 7.76
C ILE A 257 5.77 0.73 7.70
N GLY A 258 5.50 -0.08 8.73
CA GLY A 258 5.79 -1.51 8.69
C GLY A 258 7.24 -1.87 9.05
N PHE A 259 7.83 -1.21 10.05
CA PHE A 259 9.00 -1.74 10.75
C PHE A 259 8.57 -2.64 11.92
N PRO A 260 9.01 -3.91 11.94
CA PRO A 260 8.67 -4.82 13.03
C PRO A 260 9.34 -4.36 14.34
N PRO A 261 8.78 -4.66 15.53
CA PRO A 261 9.31 -4.22 16.82
C PRO A 261 10.77 -4.61 17.05
N ASN A 262 11.20 -5.74 16.49
CA ASN A 262 12.57 -6.23 16.61
C ASN A 262 13.56 -5.59 15.61
N HIS A 263 13.11 -4.68 14.73
CA HIS A 263 13.97 -3.99 13.78
C HIS A 263 14.97 -3.09 14.51
N ARG A 264 16.20 -2.99 13.99
CA ARG A 264 17.29 -2.23 14.62
C ARG A 264 16.89 -0.80 15.03
N TRP A 265 16.17 -0.10 14.15
CA TRP A 265 15.76 1.29 14.40
C TRP A 265 14.74 1.43 15.52
N ARG A 266 13.81 0.47 15.64
CA ARG A 266 12.86 0.47 16.75
C ARG A 266 13.56 0.10 18.05
N LYS A 267 14.49 -0.86 18.02
CA LYS A 267 15.30 -1.22 19.18
C LYS A 267 16.15 -0.05 19.69
N MET A 268 16.82 0.69 18.82
CA MET A 268 17.63 1.86 19.20
C MET A 268 16.82 2.92 19.96
N LEU A 269 15.56 3.11 19.59
CA LEU A 269 14.66 4.08 20.23
C LEU A 269 14.06 3.58 21.55
N GLN A 270 14.09 2.28 21.82
CA GLN A 270 13.50 1.64 23.01
C GLN A 270 14.46 1.51 24.21
N ILE A 271 15.70 1.99 24.12
CA ILE A 271 16.78 1.61 25.07
C ILE A 271 16.64 2.21 26.49
N THR A 272 15.68 3.08 26.80
CA THR A 272 15.67 3.84 28.07
C THR A 272 14.57 3.53 29.09
N GLU A 273 14.07 2.29 29.21
CA GLU A 273 13.21 1.94 30.37
C GLU A 273 13.90 1.06 31.44
N ASN A 274 14.99 0.36 31.13
CA ASN A 274 15.59 -0.63 32.04
C ASN A 274 16.95 -0.23 32.66
N GLN A 275 17.34 1.05 32.62
CA GLN A 275 18.58 1.52 33.29
C GLN A 275 18.35 2.46 34.47
N VAL A 276 17.12 2.57 34.97
CA VAL A 276 16.80 3.26 36.23
C VAL A 276 16.27 2.24 37.24
N THR A 277 17.16 1.40 37.76
CA THR A 277 16.96 0.63 39.00
C THR A 277 18.24 0.64 39.79
#